data_AF-A0A945S9Y9-F1
#
_entry.id   AF-A0A945S9Y9-F1
#
_cell.length_a   1.000
_cell.length_b   1.000
_cell.length_c   1.000
_cell.angle_alpha   90.00
_cell.angle_beta   90.00
_cell.angle_gamma   90.00
#
_symmetry.space_group_name_H-M   'P 1'
#
loop_
_entity.id
_entity.type
_entity.pdbx_description
1 polymer ?
#
loop_
_entity_poly.entity_id
_entity_poly.type
_entity_poly.pdbx_seq_one_letter_code
_entity_poly.pdbx_strand_id
1 'polypeptide(L)'
;MKRLVFFALTMVCLLGASPRAEVFKDGDRVCFLGDSITHTGAYHGMIYDYYLTRFPERTIRFINAGVAGDSAGGAMGRLQEDVFSKTPTTVVVMLGMNDVGRGNYVAEPTEGQLKAQAASLKWHQANMDKLLGRIRSEIPVRFVLMTPSPFDQTCVNDRDNNRPGCNDALATCGKMARELAPKYQAEVIDLHGPMTALNREQQKADPRYTLIGPDRIHPRTPGNLAMAYFFLKGQGVPSLVSTVGFDARSGKVKQVENADVSGIRRAADGWTFTVTAKALPFPVPKGARGMLELVPLEQDLNQEFLRVEGLAGGTHVLSIDGTAVATHTAAEWAAGINLASNQATPQVKQAEKVAKINETRRRTEGRLRGYASVRWFLRHRRIDPDDLAAVKEFAETKMNKNGWYERQVPTYLAEWPKRDEVVARVVDLEEEAFAARIPVPHVYEILAGR
;
A
#
# COMPACT_ATOMS: atom_id res chain seq x y z
N MET A 1 -34.65 33.45 33.14
CA MET A 1 -35.31 32.15 32.91
C MET A 1 -35.67 31.98 31.43
N LYS A 2 -34.85 31.29 30.65
CA LYS A 2 -35.25 30.60 29.40
C LYS A 2 -34.38 29.35 29.29
N ARG A 3 -34.97 28.18 29.57
CA ARG A 3 -34.31 26.87 29.46
C ARG A 3 -34.27 26.48 27.98
N LEU A 4 -33.09 26.40 27.38
CA LEU A 4 -32.91 25.67 26.13
C LEU A 4 -32.83 24.18 26.46
N VAL A 5 -33.81 23.42 26.01
CA VAL A 5 -33.82 21.95 26.07
C VAL A 5 -33.13 21.45 24.81
N PHE A 6 -31.92 20.90 24.97
CA PHE A 6 -31.26 20.12 23.92
C PHE A 6 -31.93 18.75 23.85
N PHE A 7 -32.66 18.48 22.76
CA PHE A 7 -33.09 17.13 22.42
C PHE A 7 -31.88 16.37 21.88
N ALA A 8 -31.35 15.43 22.66
CA ALA A 8 -30.40 14.44 22.18
C ALA A 8 -31.16 13.38 21.38
N LEU A 9 -31.07 13.44 20.05
CA LEU A 9 -31.55 12.39 19.18
C LEU A 9 -30.53 11.24 19.21
N THR A 10 -30.78 10.22 20.05
CA THR A 10 -29.96 9.01 20.09
C THR A 10 -30.30 8.15 18.87
N MET A 11 -29.61 8.41 17.76
CA MET A 11 -29.64 7.53 16.59
C MET A 11 -28.79 6.30 16.92
N VAL A 12 -29.44 5.20 17.32
CA VAL A 12 -28.78 3.89 17.40
C VAL A 12 -28.54 3.41 15.97
N CYS A 13 -27.43 3.85 15.38
CA CYS A 13 -26.86 3.21 14.22
C CYS A 13 -26.28 1.88 14.67
N LEU A 14 -27.00 0.78 14.45
CA LEU A 14 -26.41 -0.55 14.29
C LEU A 14 -25.56 -0.52 13.01
N LEU A 15 -24.41 0.14 13.07
CA LEU A 15 -23.32 -0.06 12.12
C LEU A 15 -22.83 -1.48 12.38
N GLY A 16 -23.33 -2.44 11.61
CA GLY A 16 -22.63 -3.69 11.42
C GLY A 16 -21.25 -3.33 10.87
N ALA A 17 -20.25 -3.27 11.73
CA ALA A 17 -18.87 -3.13 11.30
C ALA A 17 -18.63 -4.31 10.35
N SER A 18 -18.41 -4.01 9.07
CA SER A 18 -17.96 -5.06 8.14
C SER A 18 -16.73 -5.71 8.76
N PRO A 19 -16.66 -7.05 8.82
CA PRO A 19 -15.51 -7.71 9.40
C PRO A 19 -14.25 -7.19 8.70
N ARG A 20 -13.28 -6.73 9.50
CA ARG A 20 -11.97 -6.30 8.98
C ARG A 20 -11.30 -7.50 8.32
N ALA A 21 -10.57 -7.24 7.25
CA ALA A 21 -9.74 -8.28 6.64
C ALA A 21 -8.68 -8.75 7.64
N GLU A 22 -8.36 -10.03 7.67
CA GLU A 22 -7.38 -10.54 8.62
C GLU A 22 -5.95 -10.04 8.27
N VAL A 23 -5.20 -9.68 9.30
CA VAL A 23 -3.77 -9.28 9.20
C VAL A 23 -2.95 -10.48 8.72
N PHE A 24 -1.98 -10.26 7.82
CA PHE A 24 -1.12 -11.36 7.32
C PHE A 24 -0.30 -11.99 8.44
N LYS A 25 -0.19 -13.31 8.42
CA LYS A 25 0.45 -14.14 9.45
C LYS A 25 1.87 -14.51 9.04
N ASP A 26 2.66 -14.97 10.01
CA ASP A 26 3.96 -15.57 9.71
C ASP A 26 3.81 -16.71 8.69
N GLY A 27 4.72 -16.76 7.72
CA GLY A 27 4.69 -17.73 6.61
C GLY A 27 3.74 -17.37 5.45
N ASP A 28 2.96 -16.29 5.53
CA ASP A 28 2.06 -15.92 4.44
C ASP A 28 2.81 -15.58 3.15
N ARG A 29 2.26 -16.05 2.02
CA ARG A 29 2.68 -15.72 0.67
C ARG A 29 1.53 -14.99 -0.02
N VAL A 30 1.63 -13.67 -0.08
CA VAL A 30 0.54 -12.78 -0.49
C VAL A 30 0.70 -12.38 -1.95
N CYS A 31 -0.13 -12.95 -2.81
CA CYS A 31 -0.12 -12.65 -4.24
C CYS A 31 -1.11 -11.53 -4.57
N PHE A 32 -0.62 -10.40 -5.08
CA PHE A 32 -1.43 -9.28 -5.56
C PHE A 32 -1.71 -9.46 -7.05
N LEU A 33 -2.91 -9.96 -7.36
CA LEU A 33 -3.42 -10.16 -8.72
C LEU A 33 -4.17 -8.90 -9.19
N GLY A 34 -3.71 -8.30 -10.29
CA GLY A 34 -4.38 -7.13 -10.83
C GLY A 34 -3.84 -6.66 -12.18
N ASP A 35 -4.14 -5.41 -12.50
CA ASP A 35 -3.84 -4.77 -13.78
C ASP A 35 -2.55 -3.91 -13.74
N SER A 36 -2.50 -2.82 -14.53
CA SER A 36 -1.37 -1.89 -14.55
C SER A 36 -1.10 -1.20 -13.22
N ILE A 37 -2.12 -0.98 -12.39
CA ILE A 37 -1.96 -0.33 -11.09
C ILE A 37 -1.19 -1.26 -10.16
N THR A 38 -1.56 -2.53 -10.13
CA THR A 38 -0.84 -3.61 -9.42
C THR A 38 0.52 -3.91 -10.03
N HIS A 39 0.64 -3.87 -11.37
CA HIS A 39 1.89 -4.13 -12.09
C HIS A 39 3.03 -3.26 -11.56
N THR A 40 2.78 -1.96 -11.38
CA THR A 40 3.81 -1.03 -10.89
C THR A 40 4.41 -1.50 -9.57
N GLY A 41 3.59 -2.09 -8.71
CA GLY A 41 3.95 -2.56 -7.38
C GLY A 41 3.93 -1.51 -6.28
N ALA A 42 3.68 -0.23 -6.59
CA ALA A 42 3.94 0.84 -5.63
C ALA A 42 3.08 0.74 -4.35
N TYR A 43 1.75 0.55 -4.46
CA TYR A 43 0.89 0.45 -3.27
C TYR A 43 1.19 -0.79 -2.42
N HIS A 44 1.37 -1.96 -3.04
CA HIS A 44 1.64 -3.19 -2.29
C HIS A 44 3.08 -3.25 -1.78
N GLY A 45 4.01 -2.53 -2.42
CA GLY A 45 5.32 -2.23 -1.85
C GLY A 45 5.22 -1.45 -0.53
N MET A 46 4.39 -0.40 -0.47
CA MET A 46 4.16 0.38 0.75
C MET A 46 3.39 -0.39 1.82
N ILE A 47 2.46 -1.28 1.43
CA ILE A 47 1.85 -2.23 2.38
C ILE A 47 2.96 -3.14 2.94
N TYR A 48 3.86 -3.65 2.10
CA TYR A 48 4.94 -4.51 2.55
C TYR A 48 5.93 -3.77 3.47
N ASP A 49 6.22 -2.49 3.22
CA ASP A 49 7.03 -1.66 4.12
C ASP A 49 6.47 -1.67 5.54
N TYR A 50 5.15 -1.54 5.69
CA TYR A 50 4.49 -1.64 7.00
C TYR A 50 4.69 -3.02 7.63
N TYR A 51 4.52 -4.12 6.87
CA TYR A 51 4.70 -5.46 7.43
C TYR A 51 6.15 -5.76 7.79
N LEU A 52 7.12 -5.30 6.98
CA LEU A 52 8.54 -5.43 7.26
C LEU A 52 8.92 -4.69 8.54
N THR A 53 8.42 -3.46 8.74
CA THR A 53 8.80 -2.66 9.91
C THR A 53 7.98 -2.99 11.15
N ARG A 54 6.70 -3.33 11.03
CA ARG A 54 5.82 -3.55 12.17
C ARG A 54 5.87 -4.97 12.73
N PHE A 55 6.18 -5.96 11.89
CA PHE A 55 6.24 -7.36 12.28
C PHE A 55 7.59 -7.98 11.89
N PRO A 56 8.71 -7.51 12.47
CA PRO A 56 10.04 -8.01 12.12
C PRO A 56 10.23 -9.51 12.43
N GLU A 57 9.38 -10.08 13.29
CA GLU A 57 9.34 -11.50 13.62
C GLU A 57 8.66 -12.37 12.55
N ARG A 58 7.88 -11.79 11.63
CA ARG A 58 7.13 -12.55 10.62
C ARG A 58 7.87 -12.63 9.29
N THR A 59 7.94 -13.81 8.72
CA THR A 59 8.43 -14.06 7.36
C THR A 59 7.24 -14.10 6.41
N ILE A 60 6.81 -12.93 5.95
CA ILE A 60 5.75 -12.76 4.95
C ILE A 60 6.39 -12.42 3.61
N ARG A 61 5.94 -13.01 2.51
CA ARG A 61 6.44 -12.72 1.16
C ARG A 61 5.34 -12.15 0.29
N PHE A 62 5.60 -11.01 -0.35
CA PHE A 62 4.66 -10.40 -1.30
C PHE A 62 5.05 -10.75 -2.72
N ILE A 63 4.06 -11.12 -3.52
CA ILE A 63 4.22 -11.54 -4.91
C ILE A 63 3.41 -10.60 -5.79
N ASN A 64 4.07 -10.00 -6.77
CA ASN A 64 3.39 -9.17 -7.76
C ASN A 64 2.85 -10.06 -8.90
N ALA A 65 1.52 -10.10 -9.05
CA ALA A 65 0.83 -10.70 -10.18
C ALA A 65 0.02 -9.64 -10.96
N GLY A 66 0.52 -8.41 -11.01
CA GLY A 66 -0.02 -7.34 -11.85
C GLY A 66 0.50 -7.41 -13.29
N VAL A 67 -0.40 -7.30 -14.27
CA VAL A 67 -0.05 -7.19 -15.70
C VAL A 67 -0.71 -5.95 -16.27
N ALA A 68 0.06 -5.12 -16.98
CA ALA A 68 -0.44 -3.86 -17.50
C ALA A 68 -1.57 -4.14 -18.51
N GLY A 69 -2.60 -3.28 -18.52
CA GLY A 69 -3.74 -3.40 -19.45
C GLY A 69 -4.68 -4.58 -19.21
N ASP A 70 -4.45 -5.39 -18.17
CA ASP A 70 -5.21 -6.61 -17.93
C ASP A 70 -6.63 -6.35 -17.40
N SER A 71 -7.50 -7.35 -17.54
CA SER A 71 -8.88 -7.39 -17.05
C SER A 71 -9.14 -8.71 -16.33
N ALA A 72 -10.30 -8.88 -15.69
CA ALA A 72 -10.66 -10.18 -15.09
C ALA A 72 -10.68 -11.33 -16.11
N GLY A 73 -11.08 -11.04 -17.35
CA GLY A 73 -11.04 -12.01 -18.44
C GLY A 73 -9.61 -12.36 -18.87
N GLY A 74 -8.72 -11.37 -18.96
CA GLY A 74 -7.32 -11.58 -19.33
C GLY A 74 -6.51 -12.30 -18.25
N ALA A 75 -6.74 -11.96 -16.98
CA ALA A 75 -6.11 -12.58 -15.82
C ALA A 75 -6.36 -14.11 -15.73
N MET A 76 -7.47 -14.58 -16.30
CA MET A 76 -7.79 -16.01 -16.39
C MET A 76 -6.69 -16.81 -17.10
N GLY A 77 -6.14 -16.27 -18.19
CA GLY A 77 -5.16 -16.98 -19.02
C GLY A 77 -3.84 -17.24 -18.29
N ARG A 78 -3.55 -16.48 -17.22
CA ARG A 78 -2.22 -16.41 -16.62
C ARG A 78 -2.10 -16.93 -15.19
N LEU A 79 -3.19 -17.45 -14.63
CA LEU A 79 -3.20 -17.94 -13.25
C LEU A 79 -2.12 -18.99 -12.99
N GLN A 80 -1.87 -19.91 -13.92
CA GLN A 80 -0.84 -20.93 -13.76
C GLN A 80 0.55 -20.30 -13.55
N GLU A 81 0.94 -19.37 -14.43
CA GLU A 81 2.28 -18.78 -14.44
C GLU A 81 2.47 -17.73 -13.34
N ASP A 82 1.45 -16.89 -13.11
CA ASP A 82 1.57 -15.73 -12.23
C ASP A 82 1.09 -15.97 -10.80
N VAL A 83 0.20 -16.94 -10.58
CA VAL A 83 -0.42 -17.16 -9.27
C VAL A 83 -0.08 -18.55 -8.75
N PHE A 84 -0.48 -19.62 -9.44
CA PHE A 84 -0.38 -20.99 -8.92
C PHE A 84 1.07 -21.44 -8.75
N SER A 85 1.95 -21.12 -9.71
CA SER A 85 3.39 -21.40 -9.63
C SER A 85 4.07 -20.74 -8.41
N LYS A 86 3.44 -19.72 -7.82
CA LYS A 86 3.97 -18.95 -6.69
C LYS A 86 3.48 -19.47 -5.34
N THR A 87 2.64 -20.51 -5.34
CA THR A 87 2.11 -21.18 -4.15
C THR A 87 1.64 -20.20 -3.07
N PRO A 88 0.73 -19.26 -3.39
CA PRO A 88 0.28 -18.25 -2.43
C PRO A 88 -0.57 -18.89 -1.34
N THR A 89 -0.56 -18.29 -0.15
CA THR A 89 -1.53 -18.58 0.92
C THR A 89 -2.71 -17.62 0.84
N THR A 90 -2.48 -16.41 0.33
CA THR A 90 -3.50 -15.37 0.15
C THR A 90 -3.41 -14.77 -1.25
N VAL A 91 -4.55 -14.58 -1.91
CA VAL A 91 -4.66 -13.86 -3.18
C VAL A 91 -5.47 -12.59 -2.95
N VAL A 92 -4.82 -11.46 -3.15
CA VAL A 92 -5.44 -10.14 -3.15
C VAL A 92 -5.80 -9.78 -4.59
N VAL A 93 -7.07 -9.52 -4.89
CA VAL A 93 -7.55 -9.27 -6.27
C VAL A 93 -8.05 -7.84 -6.40
N MET A 94 -7.50 -7.11 -7.37
CA MET A 94 -7.96 -5.77 -7.75
C MET A 94 -8.01 -5.63 -9.28
N LEU A 95 -9.23 -5.68 -9.83
CA LEU A 95 -9.51 -5.59 -11.27
C LEU A 95 -10.80 -4.79 -11.48
N GLY A 96 -10.97 -4.20 -12.66
CA GLY A 96 -12.12 -3.36 -12.99
C GLY A 96 -11.76 -2.15 -13.83
N MET A 97 -10.58 -1.55 -13.60
CA MET A 97 -10.16 -0.32 -14.28
C MET A 97 -10.21 -0.46 -15.80
N ASN A 98 -9.67 -1.56 -16.35
CA ASN A 98 -9.75 -1.85 -17.79
C ASN A 98 -11.08 -2.51 -18.19
N ASP A 99 -11.66 -3.33 -17.31
CA ASP A 99 -12.89 -4.09 -17.56
C ASP A 99 -14.09 -3.21 -17.90
N VAL A 100 -14.19 -2.01 -17.33
CA VAL A 100 -15.32 -1.10 -17.60
C VAL A 100 -15.36 -0.61 -19.05
N GLY A 101 -14.29 -0.78 -19.84
CA GLY A 101 -14.29 -0.33 -21.22
C GLY A 101 -14.34 1.20 -21.32
N ARG A 102 -13.42 1.86 -20.60
CA ARG A 102 -13.32 3.34 -20.42
C ARG A 102 -13.58 4.15 -21.69
N GLY A 103 -13.19 3.61 -22.85
CA GLY A 103 -13.43 4.15 -24.19
C GLY A 103 -14.87 4.60 -24.47
N ASN A 104 -15.84 3.92 -23.87
CA ASN A 104 -17.27 4.12 -24.14
C ASN A 104 -17.93 5.21 -23.26
N TYR A 105 -17.20 5.80 -22.31
CA TYR A 105 -17.71 6.86 -21.43
C TYR A 105 -17.36 8.24 -21.98
N VAL A 106 -18.39 8.99 -22.35
CA VAL A 106 -18.34 10.36 -22.90
C VAL A 106 -19.55 11.12 -22.36
N ALA A 107 -19.55 12.47 -22.50
CA ALA A 107 -20.63 13.31 -21.97
C ALA A 107 -22.02 12.94 -22.53
N GLU A 108 -22.08 12.65 -23.83
CA GLU A 108 -23.31 12.26 -24.53
C GLU A 108 -23.09 10.91 -25.24
N PRO A 109 -23.28 9.78 -24.53
CA PRO A 109 -23.03 8.47 -25.11
C PRO A 109 -24.13 8.08 -26.11
N THR A 110 -23.72 7.51 -27.23
CA THR A 110 -24.64 6.85 -28.18
C THR A 110 -25.28 5.61 -27.57
N GLU A 111 -26.38 5.13 -28.16
CA GLU A 111 -27.00 3.86 -27.77
C GLU A 111 -26.00 2.68 -27.83
N GLY A 112 -25.12 2.68 -28.84
CA GLY A 112 -24.06 1.68 -28.98
C GLY A 112 -23.06 1.73 -27.82
N GLN A 113 -22.65 2.93 -27.38
CA GLN A 113 -21.77 3.10 -26.22
C GLN A 113 -22.45 2.68 -24.93
N LEU A 114 -23.73 3.03 -24.72
CA LEU A 114 -24.49 2.58 -23.55
C LEU A 114 -24.60 1.04 -23.49
N LYS A 115 -24.88 0.39 -24.63
CA LYS A 115 -24.87 -1.08 -24.73
C LYS A 115 -23.49 -1.65 -24.40
N ALA A 116 -22.42 -1.02 -24.89
CA ALA A 116 -21.04 -1.45 -24.63
C ALA A 116 -20.65 -1.29 -23.15
N GLN A 117 -21.05 -0.20 -22.50
CA GLN A 117 -20.85 0.01 -21.05
C GLN A 117 -21.55 -1.09 -20.24
N ALA A 118 -22.84 -1.35 -20.53
CA ALA A 118 -23.61 -2.40 -19.85
C ALA A 118 -23.01 -3.80 -20.06
N ALA A 119 -22.59 -4.10 -21.31
CA ALA A 119 -21.93 -5.36 -21.62
C ALA A 119 -20.60 -5.52 -20.86
N SER A 120 -19.80 -4.45 -20.79
CA SER A 120 -18.50 -4.45 -20.09
C SER A 120 -18.66 -4.79 -18.61
N LEU A 121 -19.63 -4.17 -17.93
CA LEU A 121 -19.95 -4.48 -16.52
C LEU A 121 -20.45 -5.91 -16.33
N LYS A 122 -21.31 -6.41 -17.23
CA LYS A 122 -21.78 -7.81 -17.21
C LYS A 122 -20.61 -8.78 -17.36
N TRP A 123 -19.69 -8.51 -18.29
CA TRP A 123 -18.52 -9.36 -18.51
C TRP A 123 -17.55 -9.30 -17.34
N HIS A 124 -17.34 -8.12 -16.74
CA HIS A 124 -16.54 -7.98 -15.54
C HIS A 124 -17.04 -8.90 -14.42
N GLN A 125 -18.33 -8.82 -14.09
CA GLN A 125 -18.93 -9.65 -13.04
C GLN A 125 -18.76 -11.15 -13.32
N ALA A 126 -19.09 -11.58 -14.55
CA ALA A 126 -18.98 -12.98 -14.94
C ALA A 126 -17.54 -13.48 -14.95
N ASN A 127 -16.59 -12.65 -15.37
CA ASN A 127 -15.17 -13.01 -15.40
C ASN A 127 -14.54 -13.02 -14.01
N MET A 128 -14.90 -12.08 -13.13
CA MET A 128 -14.49 -12.10 -11.73
C MET A 128 -15.01 -13.36 -11.03
N ASP A 129 -16.28 -13.73 -11.24
CA ASP A 129 -16.84 -14.96 -10.69
C ASP A 129 -16.06 -16.20 -11.16
N LYS A 130 -15.81 -16.32 -12.48
CA LYS A 130 -14.99 -17.42 -13.02
C LYS A 130 -13.57 -17.43 -12.47
N LEU A 131 -12.93 -16.25 -12.35
CA LEU A 131 -11.56 -16.08 -11.89
C LEU A 131 -11.41 -16.59 -10.45
N LEU A 132 -12.28 -16.13 -9.55
CA LEU A 132 -12.29 -16.58 -8.16
C LEU A 132 -12.65 -18.07 -8.05
N GLY A 133 -13.62 -18.53 -8.84
CA GLY A 133 -13.99 -19.94 -8.91
C GLY A 133 -12.83 -20.84 -9.29
N ARG A 134 -12.07 -20.48 -10.33
CA ARG A 134 -10.92 -21.25 -10.77
C ARG A 134 -9.80 -21.27 -9.73
N ILE A 135 -9.45 -20.12 -9.16
CA ILE A 135 -8.42 -20.06 -8.10
C ILE A 135 -8.85 -20.95 -6.92
N ARG A 136 -10.10 -20.82 -6.47
CA ARG A 136 -10.67 -21.62 -5.36
C ARG A 136 -10.65 -23.12 -5.64
N SER A 137 -10.89 -23.56 -6.88
CA SER A 137 -10.91 -24.98 -7.23
C SER A 137 -9.52 -25.60 -7.37
N GLU A 138 -8.50 -24.81 -7.67
CA GLU A 138 -7.15 -25.31 -7.95
C GLU A 138 -6.20 -25.20 -6.75
N ILE A 139 -6.37 -24.19 -5.88
CA ILE A 139 -5.50 -23.99 -4.71
C ILE A 139 -6.26 -23.53 -3.45
N PRO A 140 -5.83 -23.96 -2.26
CA PRO A 140 -6.41 -23.49 -1.00
C PRO A 140 -5.84 -22.11 -0.64
N VAL A 141 -6.60 -21.05 -0.91
CA VAL A 141 -6.18 -19.67 -0.60
C VAL A 141 -7.23 -18.89 0.19
N ARG A 142 -6.76 -17.93 0.99
CA ARG A 142 -7.61 -16.83 1.45
C ARG A 142 -7.77 -15.79 0.34
N PHE A 143 -8.96 -15.23 0.19
CA PHE A 143 -9.20 -14.13 -0.74
C PHE A 143 -9.37 -12.81 -0.01
N VAL A 144 -8.72 -11.78 -0.54
CA VAL A 144 -9.00 -10.38 -0.21
C VAL A 144 -9.36 -9.66 -1.51
N LEU A 145 -10.61 -9.23 -1.64
CA LEU A 145 -11.05 -8.44 -2.79
C LEU A 145 -10.88 -6.96 -2.47
N MET A 146 -10.08 -6.27 -3.27
CA MET A 146 -9.97 -4.82 -3.21
C MET A 146 -10.96 -4.22 -4.21
N THR A 147 -11.76 -3.24 -3.79
CA THR A 147 -12.50 -2.44 -4.76
C THR A 147 -11.51 -1.66 -5.65
N PRO A 148 -11.83 -1.41 -6.93
CA PRO A 148 -10.90 -0.71 -7.81
C PRO A 148 -10.56 0.68 -7.26
N SER A 149 -9.30 1.12 -7.38
CA SER A 149 -8.98 2.54 -7.16
C SER A 149 -9.79 3.40 -8.15
N PRO A 150 -10.14 4.65 -7.78
CA PRO A 150 -11.04 5.45 -8.59
C PRO A 150 -10.40 5.92 -9.91
N PHE A 151 -11.24 6.13 -10.89
CA PHE A 151 -10.92 6.95 -12.05
C PHE A 151 -11.25 8.41 -11.70
N ASP A 152 -10.28 9.32 -11.78
CA ASP A 152 -10.51 10.71 -11.37
C ASP A 152 -11.23 11.49 -12.47
N GLN A 153 -12.55 11.31 -12.59
CA GLN A 153 -13.37 12.01 -13.59
C GLN A 153 -13.64 13.49 -13.26
N THR A 154 -13.22 13.98 -12.09
CA THR A 154 -13.59 15.31 -11.58
C THR A 154 -12.43 16.29 -11.52
N CYS A 155 -11.17 15.85 -11.47
CA CYS A 155 -10.05 16.80 -11.48
C CYS A 155 -10.05 17.64 -12.76
N VAL A 156 -9.74 18.93 -12.66
CA VAL A 156 -9.51 19.80 -13.81
C VAL A 156 -8.07 19.59 -14.28
N ASN A 157 -7.89 19.19 -15.53
CA ASN A 157 -6.57 19.15 -16.15
C ASN A 157 -6.69 19.44 -17.65
N ASP A 158 -5.54 19.66 -18.29
CA ASP A 158 -5.46 20.16 -19.65
C ASP A 158 -5.61 19.02 -20.70
N ARG A 159 -6.14 17.86 -20.29
CA ARG A 159 -6.35 16.68 -21.13
C ARG A 159 -7.84 16.41 -21.30
N ASP A 160 -8.27 16.21 -22.54
CA ASP A 160 -9.63 15.75 -22.85
C ASP A 160 -9.77 14.25 -22.57
N ASN A 161 -9.80 13.90 -21.29
CA ASN A 161 -9.81 12.50 -20.85
C ASN A 161 -10.70 12.25 -19.62
N ASN A 162 -11.63 13.14 -19.28
CA ASN A 162 -12.42 13.06 -18.05
C ASN A 162 -13.49 11.95 -18.02
N ARG A 163 -13.90 11.41 -19.18
CA ARG A 163 -14.74 10.19 -19.33
C ARG A 163 -15.87 10.10 -18.28
N PRO A 164 -16.85 11.03 -18.28
CA PRO A 164 -17.90 11.06 -17.27
C PRO A 164 -18.69 9.75 -17.23
N GLY A 165 -18.98 9.25 -16.02
CA GLY A 165 -19.61 7.95 -15.79
C GLY A 165 -18.63 6.80 -15.58
N CYS A 166 -17.35 6.97 -15.91
CA CYS A 166 -16.35 5.91 -15.80
C CYS A 166 -16.08 5.53 -14.32
N ASN A 167 -16.02 6.50 -13.41
CA ASN A 167 -15.81 6.22 -11.99
C ASN A 167 -17.05 5.59 -11.33
N ASP A 168 -18.24 5.90 -11.84
CA ASP A 168 -19.51 5.32 -11.39
C ASP A 168 -19.61 3.83 -11.78
N ALA A 169 -19.07 3.48 -12.96
CA ALA A 169 -18.88 2.09 -13.37
C ALA A 169 -17.90 1.34 -12.46
N LEU A 170 -16.80 1.98 -12.03
CA LEU A 170 -15.87 1.38 -11.06
C LEU A 170 -16.47 1.23 -9.67
N ALA A 171 -17.35 2.14 -9.24
CA ALA A 171 -18.15 1.96 -8.03
C ALA A 171 -19.03 0.70 -8.15
N THR A 172 -19.61 0.47 -9.33
CA THR A 172 -20.38 -0.74 -9.64
C THR A 172 -19.52 -2.00 -9.58
N CYS A 173 -18.31 -2.00 -10.14
CA CYS A 173 -17.33 -3.09 -9.95
C CYS A 173 -17.04 -3.34 -8.46
N GLY A 174 -16.87 -2.29 -7.66
CA GLY A 174 -16.70 -2.41 -6.21
C GLY A 174 -17.92 -3.02 -5.50
N LYS A 175 -19.14 -2.74 -5.97
CA LYS A 175 -20.36 -3.41 -5.49
C LYS A 175 -20.36 -4.89 -5.86
N MET A 176 -20.02 -5.23 -7.09
CA MET A 176 -19.93 -6.62 -7.56
C MET A 176 -18.90 -7.44 -6.76
N ALA A 177 -17.74 -6.85 -6.43
CA ALA A 177 -16.76 -7.49 -5.55
C ALA A 177 -17.35 -7.84 -4.17
N ARG A 178 -18.13 -6.93 -3.58
CA ARG A 178 -18.86 -7.19 -2.32
C ARG A 178 -19.91 -8.27 -2.45
N GLU A 179 -20.63 -8.31 -3.57
CA GLU A 179 -21.64 -9.34 -3.85
C GLU A 179 -21.02 -10.73 -4.04
N LEU A 180 -19.82 -10.82 -4.63
CA LEU A 180 -19.09 -12.08 -4.80
C LEU A 180 -18.41 -12.56 -3.52
N ALA A 181 -18.10 -11.66 -2.58
CA ALA A 181 -17.32 -12.00 -1.39
C ALA A 181 -17.91 -13.14 -0.54
N PRO A 182 -19.23 -13.17 -0.22
CA PRO A 182 -19.82 -14.28 0.52
C PRO A 182 -19.70 -15.63 -0.20
N LYS A 183 -19.85 -15.65 -1.54
CA LYS A 183 -19.74 -16.87 -2.35
C LYS A 183 -18.36 -17.52 -2.25
N TYR A 184 -17.32 -16.70 -2.14
CA TYR A 184 -15.93 -17.17 -2.09
C TYR A 184 -15.29 -17.11 -0.70
N GLN A 185 -16.06 -16.79 0.34
CA GLN A 185 -15.54 -16.53 1.69
C GLN A 185 -14.37 -15.52 1.65
N ALA A 186 -14.52 -14.50 0.83
CA ALA A 186 -13.52 -13.47 0.65
C ALA A 186 -13.75 -12.32 1.61
N GLU A 187 -12.65 -11.70 2.03
CA GLU A 187 -12.67 -10.42 2.72
C GLU A 187 -12.73 -9.29 1.69
N VAL A 188 -13.25 -8.12 2.07
CA VAL A 188 -13.32 -6.96 1.16
C VAL A 188 -12.65 -5.75 1.80
N ILE A 189 -11.76 -5.11 1.05
CA ILE A 189 -11.15 -3.84 1.39
C ILE A 189 -11.60 -2.79 0.37
N ASP A 190 -12.20 -1.71 0.85
CA ASP A 190 -12.67 -0.63 -0.02
C ASP A 190 -11.59 0.43 -0.23
N LEU A 191 -11.14 0.58 -1.47
CA LEU A 191 -10.32 1.71 -1.91
C LEU A 191 -11.15 2.79 -2.62
N HIS A 192 -12.12 2.36 -3.44
CA HIS A 192 -12.89 3.23 -4.33
C HIS A 192 -13.55 4.39 -3.57
N GLY A 193 -14.35 4.05 -2.57
CA GLY A 193 -15.12 5.00 -1.76
C GLY A 193 -14.23 6.05 -1.09
N PRO A 194 -13.30 5.66 -0.19
CA PRO A 194 -12.51 6.62 0.57
C PRO A 194 -11.56 7.44 -0.32
N MET A 195 -10.97 6.87 -1.37
CA MET A 195 -10.12 7.64 -2.28
C MET A 195 -10.92 8.63 -3.14
N THR A 196 -12.13 8.25 -3.59
CA THR A 196 -13.03 9.18 -4.31
C THR A 196 -13.43 10.35 -3.41
N ALA A 197 -13.78 10.07 -2.15
CA ALA A 197 -14.14 11.08 -1.17
C ALA A 197 -12.98 12.05 -0.91
N LEU A 198 -11.77 11.52 -0.71
CA LEU A 198 -10.59 12.35 -0.46
C LEU A 198 -10.25 13.25 -1.65
N ASN A 199 -10.28 12.72 -2.87
CA ASN A 199 -10.10 13.54 -4.08
C ASN A 199 -11.12 14.67 -4.16
N ARG A 200 -12.42 14.37 -3.98
CA ARG A 200 -13.49 15.36 -4.05
C ARG A 200 -13.36 16.44 -2.98
N GLU A 201 -12.94 16.07 -1.78
CA GLU A 201 -12.74 17.04 -0.69
C GLU A 201 -11.63 18.03 -1.04
N GLN A 202 -10.47 17.54 -1.48
CA GLN A 202 -9.35 18.39 -1.85
C GLN A 202 -9.64 19.25 -3.09
N GLN A 203 -10.43 18.71 -4.03
CA GLN A 203 -10.85 19.43 -5.24
C GLN A 203 -11.78 20.63 -4.96
N LYS A 204 -12.36 20.75 -3.76
CA LYS A 204 -13.10 21.97 -3.36
C LYS A 204 -12.17 23.18 -3.23
N ALA A 205 -10.93 22.96 -2.79
CA ALA A 205 -9.93 24.00 -2.60
C ALA A 205 -9.03 24.17 -3.84
N ASP A 206 -8.59 23.06 -4.44
CA ASP A 206 -7.81 23.05 -5.68
C ASP A 206 -8.46 22.09 -6.69
N PRO A 207 -9.21 22.59 -7.69
CA PRO A 207 -9.84 21.75 -8.71
C PRO A 207 -8.86 20.87 -9.50
N ARG A 208 -7.56 21.21 -9.54
CA ARG A 208 -6.53 20.40 -10.22
C ARG A 208 -5.98 19.27 -9.36
N TYR A 209 -6.31 19.24 -8.06
CA TYR A 209 -5.85 18.22 -7.14
C TYR A 209 -6.28 16.83 -7.61
N THR A 210 -5.34 15.87 -7.53
CA THR A 210 -5.62 14.46 -7.79
C THR A 210 -4.62 13.56 -7.08
N LEU A 211 -5.12 12.56 -6.34
CA LEU A 211 -4.34 11.43 -5.84
C LEU A 211 -3.91 10.49 -6.97
N ILE A 212 -4.70 10.47 -8.06
CA ILE A 212 -4.53 9.53 -9.14
C ILE A 212 -3.44 10.04 -10.06
N GLY A 213 -3.66 11.19 -10.70
CA GLY A 213 -2.69 11.78 -11.61
C GLY A 213 -3.35 12.26 -12.90
N PRO A 214 -2.59 12.86 -13.81
CA PRO A 214 -3.15 13.54 -14.97
C PRO A 214 -3.75 12.59 -16.01
N ASP A 215 -3.44 11.30 -15.98
CA ASP A 215 -4.11 10.31 -16.83
C ASP A 215 -5.43 9.80 -16.24
N ARG A 216 -5.76 10.21 -15.01
CA ARG A 216 -6.96 9.84 -14.24
C ARG A 216 -7.07 8.35 -13.92
N ILE A 217 -6.00 7.57 -14.14
CA ILE A 217 -5.99 6.11 -14.00
C ILE A 217 -4.93 5.65 -12.99
N HIS A 218 -3.69 6.12 -13.10
CA HIS A 218 -2.55 5.54 -12.37
C HIS A 218 -2.10 6.42 -11.20
N PRO A 219 -2.36 6.02 -9.94
CA PRO A 219 -1.92 6.75 -8.76
C PRO A 219 -0.44 7.11 -8.76
N ARG A 220 -0.14 8.36 -8.38
CA ARG A 220 1.23 8.80 -8.06
C ARG A 220 1.60 8.39 -6.63
N THR A 221 2.78 8.78 -6.14
CA THR A 221 3.26 8.42 -4.80
C THR A 221 2.26 8.73 -3.68
N PRO A 222 1.63 9.91 -3.59
CA PRO A 222 0.58 10.17 -2.59
C PRO A 222 -0.63 9.24 -2.72
N GLY A 223 -1.09 8.97 -3.94
CA GLY A 223 -2.21 8.05 -4.18
C GLY A 223 -1.89 6.59 -3.83
N ASN A 224 -0.69 6.11 -4.10
CA ASN A 224 -0.27 4.77 -3.67
C ASN A 224 -0.17 4.67 -2.14
N LEU A 225 0.27 5.74 -1.46
CA LEU A 225 0.25 5.78 0.01
C LEU A 225 -1.19 5.77 0.53
N ALA A 226 -2.12 6.49 -0.10
CA ALA A 226 -3.55 6.44 0.25
C ALA A 226 -4.11 5.02 0.09
N MET A 227 -3.77 4.32 -1.01
CA MET A 227 -4.16 2.92 -1.20
C MET A 227 -3.60 2.01 -0.10
N ALA A 228 -2.32 2.14 0.23
CA ALA A 228 -1.69 1.36 1.30
C ALA A 228 -2.33 1.65 2.66
N TYR A 229 -2.59 2.92 2.97
CA TYR A 229 -3.26 3.34 4.19
C TYR A 229 -4.66 2.73 4.33
N PHE A 230 -5.52 2.83 3.30
CA PHE A 230 -6.87 2.26 3.36
C PHE A 230 -6.86 0.73 3.39
N PHE A 231 -5.87 0.10 2.77
CA PHE A 231 -5.67 -1.35 2.88
C PHE A 231 -5.33 -1.77 4.31
N LEU A 232 -4.30 -1.17 4.90
CA LEU A 232 -3.85 -1.47 6.26
C LEU A 232 -4.95 -1.16 7.29
N LYS A 233 -5.67 -0.06 7.11
CA LYS A 233 -6.84 0.29 7.94
C LYS A 233 -7.98 -0.72 7.78
N GLY A 234 -8.22 -1.19 6.57
CA GLY A 234 -9.19 -2.26 6.27
C GLY A 234 -8.84 -3.59 6.94
N GLN A 235 -7.54 -3.84 7.15
CA GLN A 235 -7.06 -5.00 7.91
C GLN A 235 -7.11 -4.80 9.43
N GLY A 236 -7.19 -3.56 9.92
CA GLY A 236 -7.10 -3.26 11.35
C GLY A 236 -5.74 -3.61 11.95
N VAL A 237 -4.68 -3.40 11.19
CA VAL A 237 -3.30 -3.57 11.67
C VAL A 237 -3.02 -2.65 12.89
N PRO A 238 -2.09 -3.01 13.79
CA PRO A 238 -1.83 -2.22 15.00
C PRO A 238 -1.20 -0.85 14.70
N SER A 239 -1.65 0.19 15.41
CA SER A 239 -1.05 1.53 15.31
C SER A 239 0.31 1.64 16.01
N LEU A 240 0.50 0.86 17.08
CA LEU A 240 1.61 1.00 18.03
C LEU A 240 2.94 0.45 17.49
N VAL A 241 3.96 1.30 17.43
CA VAL A 241 5.37 0.95 17.24
C VAL A 241 5.94 0.60 18.61
N SER A 242 5.89 1.51 19.57
CA SER A 242 6.24 1.28 20.98
C SER A 242 5.72 2.43 21.86
N THR A 243 5.63 2.18 23.16
CA THR A 243 5.44 3.24 24.18
C THR A 243 6.44 3.03 25.30
N VAL A 244 7.15 4.10 25.68
CA VAL A 244 8.01 4.14 26.87
C VAL A 244 7.58 5.32 27.75
N GLY A 245 7.24 5.03 29.00
CA GLY A 245 6.95 6.01 30.04
C GLY A 245 8.04 5.99 31.11
N PHE A 246 8.63 7.14 31.41
CA PHE A 246 9.72 7.31 32.37
C PHE A 246 9.41 8.39 33.40
N ASP A 247 9.66 8.12 34.67
CA ASP A 247 9.54 9.09 35.76
C ASP A 247 10.93 9.56 36.19
N ALA A 248 11.28 10.77 35.78
CA ALA A 248 12.59 11.37 36.02
C ALA A 248 12.83 11.75 37.49
N ARG A 249 11.80 11.84 38.34
CA ARG A 249 11.99 12.06 39.78
C ARG A 249 12.51 10.80 40.47
N SER A 250 11.91 9.66 40.13
CA SER A 250 12.26 8.38 40.75
C SER A 250 13.31 7.58 39.97
N GLY A 251 13.60 7.95 38.72
CA GLY A 251 14.51 7.21 37.85
C GLY A 251 13.94 5.87 37.40
N LYS A 252 12.61 5.74 37.34
CA LYS A 252 11.93 4.47 37.08
C LYS A 252 11.09 4.52 35.81
N VAL A 253 11.07 3.40 35.10
CA VAL A 253 10.16 3.17 33.99
C VAL A 253 8.77 2.87 34.54
N LYS A 254 7.76 3.59 34.04
CA LYS A 254 6.34 3.48 34.44
C LYS A 254 5.51 2.64 33.48
N GLN A 255 5.87 2.67 32.20
CA GLN A 255 5.15 1.99 31.13
C GLN A 255 6.15 1.53 30.07
N VAL A 256 6.00 0.30 29.60
CA VAL A 256 6.71 -0.20 28.42
C VAL A 256 5.74 -1.07 27.63
N GLU A 257 5.55 -0.73 26.36
CA GLU A 257 4.81 -1.55 25.41
C GLU A 257 5.61 -1.67 24.12
N ASN A 258 5.71 -2.91 23.60
CA ASN A 258 6.44 -3.26 22.38
C ASN A 258 7.91 -2.77 22.34
N ALA A 259 8.57 -2.72 23.50
CA ALA A 259 9.98 -2.41 23.65
C ALA A 259 10.54 -3.09 24.91
N ASP A 260 11.86 -3.07 25.05
CA ASP A 260 12.57 -3.39 26.28
C ASP A 260 13.43 -2.17 26.68
N VAL A 261 13.45 -1.81 27.97
CA VAL A 261 14.20 -0.67 28.50
C VAL A 261 15.24 -1.15 29.52
N SER A 262 16.47 -0.70 29.37
CA SER A 262 17.60 -1.10 30.22
C SER A 262 18.61 0.03 30.39
N GLY A 263 19.69 -0.21 31.14
CA GLY A 263 20.83 0.72 31.22
C GLY A 263 20.48 2.10 31.79
N ILE A 264 19.47 2.19 32.65
CA ILE A 264 18.99 3.46 33.23
C ILE A 264 20.09 3.99 34.17
N ARG A 265 20.60 5.18 33.86
CA ARG A 265 21.59 5.88 34.66
C ARG A 265 21.32 7.38 34.65
N ARG A 266 21.74 8.04 35.71
CA ARG A 266 21.67 9.51 35.80
C ARG A 266 22.77 10.12 34.93
N ALA A 267 22.47 11.21 34.24
CA ALA A 267 23.41 11.94 33.40
C ALA A 267 23.26 13.44 33.67
N ALA A 268 24.31 14.12 34.16
CA ALA A 268 24.29 15.56 34.48
C ALA A 268 22.97 16.02 35.15
N ASP A 269 22.15 16.79 34.42
CA ASP A 269 20.85 17.37 34.80
C ASP A 269 19.63 16.57 34.29
N GLY A 270 19.84 15.30 33.92
CA GLY A 270 18.82 14.43 33.35
C GLY A 270 19.14 12.94 33.45
N TRP A 271 18.76 12.19 32.42
CA TRP A 271 18.78 10.73 32.42
C TRP A 271 19.19 10.15 31.08
N THR A 272 19.75 8.95 31.12
CA THR A 272 19.97 8.15 29.94
C THR A 272 19.58 6.69 30.21
N PHE A 273 19.06 6.06 29.18
CA PHE A 273 18.56 4.69 29.20
C PHE A 273 18.60 4.13 27.78
N THR A 274 18.66 2.81 27.65
CA THR A 274 18.64 2.13 26.36
C THR A 274 17.22 1.63 26.09
N VAL A 275 16.70 1.90 24.89
CA VAL A 275 15.42 1.38 24.40
C VAL A 275 15.70 0.45 23.23
N THR A 276 15.16 -0.77 23.30
CA THR A 276 15.13 -1.70 22.16
C THR A 276 13.68 -1.93 21.79
N ALA A 277 13.20 -1.27 20.74
CA ALA A 277 11.84 -1.48 20.24
C ALA A 277 11.70 -2.87 19.61
N LYS A 278 10.48 -3.41 19.55
CA LYS A 278 10.16 -4.68 18.88
C LYS A 278 9.58 -4.47 17.47
N ALA A 279 9.45 -3.21 17.06
CA ALA A 279 9.04 -2.79 15.73
C ALA A 279 9.74 -1.49 15.34
N LEU A 280 9.80 -1.20 14.05
CA LEU A 280 10.23 0.07 13.48
C LEU A 280 9.01 0.93 13.08
N PRO A 281 9.18 2.27 13.01
CA PRO A 281 8.17 3.16 12.43
C PRO A 281 7.83 2.80 10.98
N PHE A 282 6.63 3.17 10.54
CA PHE A 282 6.20 3.07 9.15
C PHE A 282 6.88 4.16 8.30
N PRO A 283 7.71 3.81 7.30
CA PRO A 283 8.49 4.78 6.55
C PRO A 283 7.63 5.48 5.49
N VAL A 284 7.17 6.70 5.79
CA VAL A 284 6.37 7.50 4.87
C VAL A 284 7.27 8.16 3.81
N PRO A 285 7.10 7.84 2.50
CA PRO A 285 7.94 8.38 1.44
C PRO A 285 7.91 9.92 1.41
N LYS A 286 9.08 10.56 1.21
CA LYS A 286 9.20 12.02 1.16
C LYS A 286 8.17 12.68 0.24
N GLY A 287 7.96 12.13 -0.96
CA GLY A 287 7.02 12.64 -1.95
C GLY A 287 5.53 12.43 -1.62
N ALA A 288 5.21 11.81 -0.48
CA ALA A 288 3.84 11.57 -0.02
C ALA A 288 3.58 12.09 1.41
N ARG A 289 4.53 12.78 2.05
CA ARG A 289 4.38 13.28 3.43
C ARG A 289 3.22 14.26 3.60
N GLY A 290 2.82 14.99 2.55
CA GLY A 290 1.60 15.82 2.59
C GLY A 290 0.33 15.02 2.90
N MET A 291 0.32 13.70 2.68
CA MET A 291 -0.81 12.85 3.09
C MET A 291 -1.03 12.80 4.60
N LEU A 292 -0.01 13.10 5.42
CA LEU A 292 -0.15 13.12 6.88
C LEU A 292 -1.12 14.20 7.37
N GLU A 293 -1.36 15.23 6.57
CA GLU A 293 -2.36 16.27 6.83
C GLU A 293 -3.76 15.86 6.36
N LEU A 294 -3.85 14.87 5.49
CA LEU A 294 -5.08 14.47 4.79
C LEU A 294 -5.73 13.23 5.39
N VAL A 295 -4.94 12.36 6.00
CA VAL A 295 -5.41 11.15 6.69
C VAL A 295 -4.69 11.01 8.03
N PRO A 296 -5.36 10.47 9.06
CA PRO A 296 -4.76 10.28 10.39
C PRO A 296 -3.79 9.08 10.42
N LEU A 297 -2.82 9.04 9.51
CA LEU A 297 -1.89 7.92 9.34
C LEU A 297 -1.03 7.71 10.59
N GLU A 298 -0.55 8.78 11.22
CA GLU A 298 0.25 8.66 12.45
C GLU A 298 -0.55 8.03 13.58
N GLN A 299 -1.79 8.49 13.75
CA GLN A 299 -2.71 7.93 14.74
C GLN A 299 -3.07 6.48 14.42
N ASP A 300 -3.37 6.16 13.18
CA ASP A 300 -3.90 4.85 12.81
C ASP A 300 -2.82 3.79 12.64
N LEU A 301 -1.60 4.16 12.26
CA LEU A 301 -0.55 3.21 11.82
C LEU A 301 0.84 3.47 12.42
N ASN A 302 1.13 4.63 13.00
CA ASN A 302 2.52 5.03 13.28
C ASN A 302 2.70 5.76 14.63
N GLN A 303 2.48 5.06 15.74
CA GLN A 303 2.59 5.59 17.10
C GLN A 303 3.84 5.07 17.83
N GLU A 304 4.84 5.93 18.06
CA GLU A 304 6.04 5.62 18.85
C GLU A 304 6.19 6.67 19.97
N PHE A 305 5.59 6.44 21.13
CA PHE A 305 5.50 7.45 22.18
C PHE A 305 6.63 7.35 23.21
N LEU A 306 7.30 8.47 23.46
CA LEU A 306 8.08 8.68 24.68
C LEU A 306 7.35 9.66 25.61
N ARG A 307 7.07 9.22 26.83
CA ARG A 307 6.51 10.05 27.91
C ARG A 307 7.52 10.17 29.02
N VAL A 308 7.87 11.41 29.39
CA VAL A 308 8.80 11.67 30.49
C VAL A 308 8.17 12.61 31.50
N GLU A 309 7.81 12.05 32.65
CA GLU A 309 7.23 12.79 33.77
C GLU A 309 8.31 13.21 34.76
N GLY A 310 8.02 14.24 35.56
CA GLY A 310 8.88 14.60 36.70
C GLY A 310 10.18 15.31 36.32
N LEU A 311 10.33 15.76 35.08
CA LEU A 311 11.35 16.71 34.67
C LEU A 311 11.19 18.04 35.42
N ALA A 312 12.28 18.77 35.60
CA ALA A 312 12.25 20.12 36.17
C ALA A 312 11.49 21.09 35.25
N GLY A 313 11.14 22.29 35.75
CA GLY A 313 10.57 23.32 34.88
C GLY A 313 11.57 23.75 33.79
N GLY A 314 11.08 24.03 32.58
CA GLY A 314 11.89 24.44 31.43
C GLY A 314 11.79 23.50 30.23
N THR A 315 12.68 23.70 29.26
CA THR A 315 12.82 22.86 28.07
C THR A 315 13.81 21.74 28.33
N HIS A 316 13.62 20.62 27.65
CA HIS A 316 14.49 19.44 27.73
C HIS A 316 14.73 18.90 26.33
N VAL A 317 15.96 18.51 26.07
CA VAL A 317 16.41 17.97 24.78
C VAL A 317 16.51 16.47 24.90
N LEU A 318 15.84 15.75 24.02
CA LEU A 318 16.07 14.33 23.77
C LEU A 318 17.14 14.17 22.69
N SER A 319 18.18 13.42 23.00
CA SER A 319 19.14 12.89 22.05
C SER A 319 19.00 11.37 21.97
N ILE A 320 19.14 10.80 20.77
CA ILE A 320 19.20 9.36 20.55
C ILE A 320 20.49 9.06 19.80
N ASP A 321 21.32 8.18 20.36
CA ASP A 321 22.67 7.85 19.87
C ASP A 321 23.53 9.09 19.60
N GLY A 322 23.46 10.06 20.53
CA GLY A 322 24.21 11.32 20.48
C GLY A 322 23.68 12.35 19.48
N THR A 323 22.60 12.06 18.73
CA THR A 323 21.94 13.02 17.85
C THR A 323 20.75 13.66 18.57
N ALA A 324 20.71 14.98 18.68
CA ALA A 324 19.52 15.68 19.19
C ALA A 324 18.33 15.46 18.24
N VAL A 325 17.22 14.93 18.76
CA VAL A 325 16.05 14.58 17.96
C VAL A 325 14.83 15.46 18.25
N ALA A 326 14.66 15.94 19.49
CA ALA A 326 13.48 16.72 19.87
C ALA A 326 13.77 17.60 21.08
N THR A 327 13.15 18.78 21.13
CA THR A 327 13.21 19.70 22.27
C THR A 327 11.81 20.11 22.63
N HIS A 328 11.40 19.82 23.87
CA HIS A 328 10.06 20.10 24.37
C HIS A 328 10.11 20.56 25.83
N THR A 329 9.04 21.20 26.27
CA THR A 329 8.83 21.53 27.69
C THR A 329 8.59 20.26 28.51
N ALA A 330 8.81 20.35 29.83
CA ALA A 330 8.50 19.25 30.75
C ALA A 330 7.01 18.81 30.68
N ALA A 331 6.08 19.75 30.43
CA ALA A 331 4.66 19.44 30.31
C ALA A 331 4.35 18.64 29.03
N GLU A 332 4.95 19.01 27.90
CA GLU A 332 4.80 18.28 26.63
C GLU A 332 5.43 16.89 26.70
N TRP A 333 6.61 16.75 27.32
CA TRP A 333 7.21 15.44 27.57
C TRP A 333 6.33 14.56 28.45
N ALA A 334 5.69 15.12 29.48
CA ALA A 334 4.75 14.38 30.32
C ALA A 334 3.49 13.95 29.55
N ALA A 335 3.00 14.78 28.61
CA ALA A 335 1.87 14.42 27.74
C ALA A 335 2.25 13.32 26.73
N GLY A 336 3.50 13.31 26.27
CA GLY A 336 4.08 12.30 25.40
C GLY A 336 4.28 12.80 23.98
N ILE A 337 5.45 12.46 23.43
CA ILE A 337 5.86 12.86 22.08
C ILE A 337 5.90 11.63 21.18
N ASN A 338 5.22 11.69 20.03
CA ASN A 338 5.33 10.67 18.99
C ASN A 338 6.62 10.87 18.19
N LEU A 339 7.51 9.89 18.20
CA LEU A 339 8.80 9.90 17.52
C LEU A 339 8.74 9.27 16.11
N ALA A 340 7.64 8.60 15.76
CA ALA A 340 7.58 7.70 14.61
C ALA A 340 7.73 8.36 13.23
N SER A 341 7.54 9.69 13.14
CA SER A 341 7.75 10.47 11.91
C SER A 341 8.99 11.36 11.99
N ASN A 342 9.71 11.34 13.11
CA ASN A 342 10.86 12.21 13.35
C ASN A 342 12.10 11.68 12.62
N GLN A 343 12.44 12.37 11.54
CA GLN A 343 13.54 12.07 10.61
C GLN A 343 14.93 12.13 11.25
N ALA A 344 15.07 12.77 12.42
CA ALA A 344 16.32 12.80 13.14
C ALA A 344 16.63 11.45 13.82
N THR A 345 15.61 10.68 14.17
CA THR A 345 15.75 9.44 14.95
C THR A 345 16.42 8.31 14.15
N PRO A 346 17.31 7.52 14.77
CA PRO A 346 17.99 6.42 14.09
C PRO A 346 17.03 5.30 13.64
N GLN A 347 15.98 5.01 14.39
CA GLN A 347 14.98 4.00 14.03
C GLN A 347 14.15 4.39 12.80
N VAL A 348 13.82 5.68 12.59
CA VAL A 348 13.18 6.14 11.34
C VAL A 348 14.15 5.99 10.17
N LYS A 349 15.44 6.30 10.35
CA LYS A 349 16.46 6.08 9.31
C LYS A 349 16.63 4.60 8.97
N GLN A 350 16.52 3.72 9.97
CA GLN A 350 16.52 2.27 9.74
C GLN A 350 15.28 1.84 8.95
N ALA A 351 14.09 2.31 9.31
CA ALA A 351 12.86 2.04 8.56
C ALA A 351 12.95 2.51 7.10
N GLU A 352 13.51 3.69 6.85
CA GLU A 352 13.75 4.20 5.49
C GLU A 352 14.77 3.34 4.72
N LYS A 353 15.78 2.79 5.39
CA LYS A 353 16.71 1.83 4.79
C LYS A 353 15.98 0.56 4.36
N VAL A 354 15.12 0.00 5.21
CA VAL A 354 14.28 -1.16 4.88
C VAL A 354 13.42 -0.88 3.65
N ALA A 355 12.74 0.28 3.64
CA ALA A 355 11.91 0.68 2.50
C ALA A 355 12.71 0.87 1.21
N LYS A 356 13.95 1.37 1.29
CA LYS A 356 14.83 1.50 0.12
C LYS A 356 15.24 0.13 -0.45
N ILE A 357 15.50 -0.86 0.40
CA ILE A 357 15.78 -2.24 -0.03
C ILE A 357 14.53 -2.84 -0.68
N ASN A 358 13.36 -2.72 -0.05
CA ASN A 358 12.06 -3.14 -0.61
C ASN A 358 11.79 -2.48 -1.96
N GLU A 359 11.97 -1.17 -2.09
CA GLU A 359 11.81 -0.44 -3.36
C GLU A 359 12.71 -1.01 -4.46
N THR A 360 13.95 -1.38 -4.12
CA THR A 360 14.89 -2.02 -5.06
C THR A 360 14.41 -3.43 -5.43
N ARG A 361 13.94 -4.22 -4.45
CA ARG A 361 13.35 -5.55 -4.66
C ARG A 361 12.15 -5.48 -5.59
N ARG A 362 11.21 -4.58 -5.29
CA ARG A 362 10.00 -4.30 -6.05
C ARG A 362 10.30 -3.89 -7.49
N ARG A 363 11.25 -2.97 -7.71
CA ARG A 363 11.68 -2.57 -9.08
C ARG A 363 12.29 -3.74 -9.85
N THR A 364 13.07 -4.58 -9.17
CA THR A 364 13.67 -5.78 -9.75
C THR A 364 12.59 -6.79 -10.14
N GLU A 365 11.62 -7.06 -9.26
CA GLU A 365 10.45 -7.88 -9.56
C GLU A 365 9.59 -7.27 -10.69
N GLY A 366 9.50 -5.93 -10.77
CA GLY A 366 8.84 -5.21 -11.85
C GLY A 366 9.39 -5.53 -13.24
N ARG A 367 10.68 -5.89 -13.37
CA ARG A 367 11.25 -6.39 -14.64
C ARG A 367 10.60 -7.70 -15.05
N LEU A 368 10.40 -8.62 -14.10
CA LEU A 368 9.70 -9.88 -14.34
C LEU A 368 8.23 -9.65 -14.76
N ARG A 369 7.59 -8.59 -14.25
CA ARG A 369 6.24 -8.19 -14.69
C ARG A 369 6.25 -7.59 -16.09
N GLY A 370 7.30 -6.83 -16.43
CA GLY A 370 7.57 -6.41 -17.80
C GLY A 370 7.64 -7.60 -18.76
N TYR A 371 8.41 -8.64 -18.41
CA TYR A 371 8.50 -9.86 -19.22
C TYR A 371 7.14 -10.55 -19.34
N ALA A 372 6.43 -10.77 -18.23
CA ALA A 372 5.10 -11.37 -18.24
C ALA A 372 4.13 -10.61 -19.16
N SER A 373 4.16 -9.27 -19.13
CA SER A 373 3.30 -8.45 -19.99
C SER A 373 3.60 -8.61 -21.48
N VAL A 374 4.89 -8.73 -21.86
CA VAL A 374 5.30 -9.00 -23.25
C VAL A 374 4.88 -10.39 -23.68
N ARG A 375 5.07 -11.40 -22.82
CA ARG A 375 4.65 -12.78 -23.11
C ARG A 375 3.15 -12.86 -23.38
N TRP A 376 2.34 -12.18 -22.56
CA TRP A 376 0.90 -12.10 -22.80
C TRP A 376 0.57 -11.36 -24.09
N PHE A 377 1.20 -10.22 -24.35
CA PHE A 377 1.02 -9.48 -25.60
C PHE A 377 1.31 -10.33 -26.86
N LEU A 378 2.37 -11.14 -26.83
CA LEU A 378 2.77 -12.04 -27.92
C LEU A 378 1.76 -13.18 -28.11
N ARG A 379 1.31 -13.82 -27.02
CA ARG A 379 0.30 -14.89 -27.07
C ARG A 379 -1.02 -14.43 -27.68
N HIS A 380 -1.48 -13.22 -27.38
CA HIS A 380 -2.67 -12.64 -28.00
C HIS A 380 -2.54 -12.44 -29.52
N ARG A 381 -1.30 -12.38 -30.03
CA ARG A 381 -0.98 -12.29 -31.46
C ARG A 381 -0.61 -13.64 -32.06
N ARG A 382 -0.79 -14.74 -31.32
CA ARG A 382 -0.43 -16.10 -31.71
C ARG A 382 1.06 -16.26 -32.03
N ILE A 383 1.89 -15.48 -31.34
CA ILE A 383 3.35 -15.63 -31.38
C ILE A 383 3.76 -16.37 -30.11
N ASP A 384 4.51 -17.46 -30.27
CA ASP A 384 5.07 -18.19 -29.13
C ASP A 384 6.16 -17.34 -28.46
N PRO A 385 5.98 -16.91 -27.19
CA PRO A 385 6.98 -16.11 -26.51
C PRO A 385 8.27 -16.86 -26.15
N ASP A 386 8.27 -18.20 -26.22
CA ASP A 386 9.45 -19.04 -25.97
C ASP A 386 10.29 -19.27 -27.23
N ASP A 387 9.73 -19.03 -28.42
CA ASP A 387 10.47 -18.96 -29.68
C ASP A 387 11.02 -17.54 -29.91
N LEU A 388 12.20 -17.26 -29.37
CA LEU A 388 12.82 -15.93 -29.48
C LEU A 388 13.14 -15.54 -30.94
N ALA A 389 13.30 -16.49 -31.85
CA ALA A 389 13.49 -16.20 -33.27
C ALA A 389 12.19 -15.67 -33.89
N ALA A 390 11.06 -16.34 -33.62
CA ALA A 390 9.74 -15.87 -34.05
C ALA A 390 9.38 -14.51 -33.42
N VAL A 391 9.71 -14.28 -32.14
CA VAL A 391 9.51 -12.97 -31.49
C VAL A 391 10.33 -11.89 -32.17
N LYS A 392 11.59 -12.17 -32.52
CA LYS A 392 12.46 -11.22 -33.24
C LYS A 392 11.91 -10.90 -34.62
N GLU A 393 11.51 -11.91 -35.40
CA GLU A 393 10.89 -11.72 -36.71
C GLU A 393 9.62 -10.86 -36.61
N PHE A 394 8.75 -11.15 -35.63
CA PHE A 394 7.54 -10.38 -35.37
C PHE A 394 7.88 -8.92 -35.04
N ALA A 395 8.86 -8.69 -34.17
CA ALA A 395 9.30 -7.35 -33.75
C ALA A 395 9.83 -6.52 -34.93
N GLU A 396 10.53 -7.14 -35.88
CA GLU A 396 11.15 -6.46 -37.02
C GLU A 396 10.16 -6.20 -38.17
N THR A 397 9.15 -7.07 -38.35
CA THR A 397 8.33 -7.08 -39.58
C THR A 397 6.86 -6.71 -39.38
N LYS A 398 6.27 -6.98 -38.20
CA LYS A 398 4.82 -6.85 -37.96
C LYS A 398 4.46 -5.91 -36.82
N MET A 399 5.43 -5.45 -36.06
CA MET A 399 5.20 -4.70 -34.83
C MET A 399 5.08 -3.18 -35.08
N ASN A 400 4.05 -2.56 -34.51
CA ASN A 400 3.93 -1.09 -34.50
C ASN A 400 4.93 -0.50 -33.50
N LYS A 401 5.79 0.43 -33.94
CA LYS A 401 6.88 0.96 -33.10
C LYS A 401 6.42 1.87 -31.94
N ASN A 402 5.15 2.27 -31.89
CA ASN A 402 4.66 3.28 -30.94
C ASN A 402 3.84 2.71 -29.77
N GLY A 403 3.47 1.43 -29.80
CA GLY A 403 2.67 0.82 -28.73
C GLY A 403 3.48 0.59 -27.45
N TRP A 404 2.80 0.50 -26.30
CA TRP A 404 3.47 0.31 -25.01
C TRP A 404 4.19 -1.04 -24.94
N TYR A 405 3.51 -2.14 -25.27
CA TYR A 405 4.09 -3.48 -25.24
C TYR A 405 5.20 -3.64 -26.27
N GLU A 406 5.02 -3.06 -27.44
CA GLU A 406 5.98 -3.08 -28.54
C GLU A 406 7.31 -2.43 -28.13
N ARG A 407 7.27 -1.36 -27.33
CA ARG A 407 8.47 -0.75 -26.74
C ARG A 407 9.15 -1.61 -25.66
N GLN A 408 8.47 -2.58 -25.08
CA GLN A 408 9.05 -3.52 -24.09
C GLN A 408 9.71 -4.73 -24.75
N VAL A 409 9.34 -5.09 -25.99
CA VAL A 409 9.86 -6.29 -26.68
C VAL A 409 11.39 -6.29 -26.80
N PRO A 410 12.09 -5.19 -27.16
CA PRO A 410 13.55 -5.19 -27.22
C PRO A 410 14.21 -5.54 -25.87
N THR A 411 13.70 -4.98 -24.78
CA THR A 411 14.17 -5.31 -23.42
C THR A 411 13.88 -6.76 -23.08
N TYR A 412 12.69 -7.27 -23.42
CA TYR A 412 12.34 -8.68 -23.22
C TYR A 412 13.32 -9.61 -23.95
N LEU A 413 13.60 -9.38 -25.24
CA LEU A 413 14.54 -10.20 -26.01
C LEU A 413 15.95 -10.18 -25.41
N ALA A 414 16.40 -9.02 -24.91
CA ALA A 414 17.73 -8.86 -24.32
C ALA A 414 17.85 -9.51 -22.92
N GLU A 415 16.79 -9.46 -22.10
CA GLU A 415 16.86 -9.83 -20.69
C GLU A 415 16.23 -11.19 -20.37
N TRP A 416 15.31 -11.71 -21.17
CA TRP A 416 14.65 -13.01 -20.93
C TRP A 416 15.60 -14.19 -20.74
N PRO A 417 16.71 -14.30 -21.51
CA PRO A 417 17.71 -15.35 -21.27
C PRO A 417 18.38 -15.27 -19.90
N LYS A 418 18.37 -14.10 -19.25
CA LYS A 418 18.98 -13.82 -17.94
C LYS A 418 17.95 -13.72 -16.83
N ARG A 419 16.70 -14.13 -17.07
CA ARG A 419 15.60 -13.96 -16.10
C ARG A 419 15.87 -14.63 -14.76
N ASP A 420 16.61 -15.74 -14.73
CA ASP A 420 16.90 -16.48 -13.50
C ASP A 420 17.84 -15.67 -12.58
N GLU A 421 18.73 -14.84 -13.14
CA GLU A 421 19.54 -13.87 -12.38
C GLU A 421 18.65 -12.80 -11.74
N VAL A 422 17.61 -12.34 -12.45
CA VAL A 422 16.64 -11.36 -11.93
C VAL A 422 15.82 -11.98 -10.80
N VAL A 423 15.39 -13.24 -10.95
CA VAL A 423 14.68 -13.99 -9.90
C VAL A 423 15.56 -14.16 -8.67
N ALA A 424 16.81 -14.60 -8.83
CA ALA A 424 17.75 -14.72 -7.72
C ALA A 424 17.96 -13.38 -7.01
N ARG A 425 18.12 -12.28 -7.77
CA ARG A 425 18.28 -10.95 -7.17
C ARG A 425 17.06 -10.48 -6.38
N VAL A 426 15.84 -10.84 -6.79
CA VAL A 426 14.63 -10.54 -6.01
C VAL A 426 14.66 -11.26 -4.67
N VAL A 427 15.09 -12.53 -4.65
CA VAL A 427 15.24 -13.33 -3.42
C VAL A 427 16.30 -12.72 -2.51
N ASP A 428 17.49 -12.40 -3.04
CA ASP A 428 18.56 -11.77 -2.25
C ASP A 428 18.10 -10.47 -1.59
N LEU A 429 17.42 -9.60 -2.35
CA LEU A 429 16.91 -8.33 -1.84
C LEU A 429 15.79 -8.51 -0.80
N GLU A 430 15.03 -9.60 -0.86
CA GLU A 430 14.06 -9.94 0.17
C GLU A 430 14.74 -10.37 1.47
N GLU A 431 15.76 -11.22 1.39
CA GLU A 431 16.56 -11.60 2.56
C GLU A 431 17.34 -10.40 3.15
N GLU A 432 17.87 -9.50 2.30
CA GLU A 432 18.45 -8.22 2.74
C GLU A 432 17.44 -7.37 3.53
N ALA A 433 16.17 -7.33 3.08
CA ALA A 433 15.12 -6.59 3.77
C ALA A 433 14.75 -7.24 5.12
N PHE A 434 14.71 -8.57 5.17
CA PHE A 434 14.48 -9.33 6.40
C PHE A 434 15.60 -9.15 7.43
N ALA A 435 16.85 -9.05 6.99
CA ALA A 435 17.96 -8.75 7.88
C ALA A 435 17.91 -7.29 8.37
N ALA A 436 17.59 -6.34 7.50
CA ALA A 436 17.61 -4.91 7.82
C ALA A 436 16.48 -4.45 8.76
N ARG A 437 15.37 -5.21 8.86
CA ARG A 437 14.17 -4.80 9.61
C ARG A 437 14.25 -5.01 11.12
N ILE A 438 15.23 -5.75 11.62
CA ILE A 438 15.35 -6.08 13.04
C ILE A 438 15.76 -4.82 13.81
N PRO A 439 14.91 -4.28 14.70
CA PRO A 439 15.27 -3.09 15.48
C PRO A 439 16.53 -3.35 16.33
N VAL A 440 17.35 -2.32 16.52
CA VAL A 440 18.56 -2.37 17.34
C VAL A 440 18.39 -1.54 18.61
N PRO A 441 19.13 -1.82 19.70
CA PRO A 441 19.12 -0.98 20.89
C PRO A 441 19.63 0.43 20.57
N HIS A 442 18.92 1.44 21.05
CA HIS A 442 19.30 2.85 20.94
C HIS A 442 19.44 3.48 22.33
N VAL A 443 20.46 4.34 22.50
CA VAL A 443 20.71 5.07 23.74
C VAL A 443 19.96 6.39 23.71
N TYR A 444 18.97 6.52 24.58
CA TYR A 444 18.21 7.74 24.80
C TYR A 444 18.89 8.55 25.90
N GLU A 445 18.96 9.85 25.71
CA GLU A 445 19.46 10.81 26.69
C GLU A 445 18.53 12.02 26.72
N ILE A 446 17.95 12.32 27.88
CA ILE A 446 17.09 13.49 28.08
C ILE A 446 17.74 14.42 29.11
N LEU A 447 18.13 15.62 28.67
CA LEU A 447 18.84 16.63 29.47
C LEU A 447 18.05 17.93 29.49
N ALA A 448 18.37 18.83 30.43
CA ALA A 448 17.78 20.17 30.41
C ALA A 448 18.29 20.95 29.18
N GLY A 449 17.41 21.75 28.60
CA GLY A 449 17.76 22.71 27.54
C GLY A 449 18.58 23.85 28.14
N ARG A 450 19.62 24.27 27.42
CA ARG A 450 20.42 25.44 27.77
C ARG A 450 19.70 26.74 27.42
#